data_AF-A0A522AQH2-F1
#
_entry.id   AF-A0A522AQH2-F1
#
_cell.length_a   1.000
_cell.length_b   1.000
_cell.length_c   1.000
_cell.angle_alpha   90.00
_cell.angle_beta   90.00
_cell.angle_gamma   90.00
#
_symmetry.space_group_name_H-M   'P 1'
#
loop_
_entity.id
_entity.type
_entity.pdbx_description
1 polymer ?
#
loop_
_entity_poly.entity_id
_entity_poly.type
_entity_poly.pdbx_seq_one_letter_code
_entity_poly.pdbx_strand_id
1 'polypeptide(L)'
;MPRRLRRPTTVGHGSRRSSSRRTGTSSWHAGAGRRRPSVERYAALMSIRLRIATLAALAALLAALLLPVVAALAASPFPPGPPFPSPELNRAVYDQAGVFRPDTIARLEATIDAIEARTGAEVVVYTQEWPYKIDQATSESNAAALIDQWGIGRRGFDDSLVILFDLDPSLVHGQVSLYAGSGFRAAFLSDQERQRIFDNDMVPLLAAGDLDGAALVALARVDAAATPEHAAQLEFARQVNAVVGIIGGAIALLGLSGWALFHWLRFGRDPVYVDSASVLVPAPPSGMTAAAGTLVLDGKTSRRTLTTALLDLASRGEVAFRQEKGFLGLGRTKLTIDVGERAAAAALDDLADADGRRAGIDAPGPTATSAAGAQAPAAASRDQDLAIARSRIALANRRAMTDAETYLLRRLDALASDESIEPDDVPKL
;
A
#
# COMPACT_ATOMS: atom_id res chain seq x y z
N MET A 1 -24.63 25.21 15.03
CA MET A 1 -26.09 25.11 14.76
C MET A 1 -26.41 23.68 14.37
N PRO A 2 -27.17 22.89 15.15
CA PRO A 2 -27.44 21.50 14.79
C PRO A 2 -28.78 21.35 14.05
N ARG A 3 -28.72 20.72 12.88
CA ARG A 3 -29.88 20.37 12.05
C ARG A 3 -30.43 19.02 12.53
N ARG A 4 -31.67 19.05 13.02
CA ARG A 4 -32.45 17.89 13.47
C ARG A 4 -33.09 17.18 12.28
N LEU A 5 -33.19 15.85 12.34
CA LEU A 5 -34.14 15.08 11.54
C LEU A 5 -34.97 14.19 12.48
N ARG A 6 -36.28 14.48 12.55
CA ARG A 6 -37.32 13.67 13.20
C ARG A 6 -38.02 12.80 12.14
N ARG A 7 -38.39 11.57 12.50
CA ARG A 7 -39.40 10.75 11.81
C ARG A 7 -40.81 11.03 12.36
N PRO A 8 -41.88 10.93 11.54
CA PRO A 8 -43.25 10.97 12.03
C PRO A 8 -43.86 9.57 12.25
N THR A 9 -44.71 9.49 13.27
CA THR A 9 -45.57 8.38 13.70
C THR A 9 -46.85 8.26 12.87
N THR A 10 -47.26 7.03 12.57
CA THR A 10 -48.47 6.68 11.82
C THR A 10 -49.71 6.61 12.74
N VAL A 11 -50.82 7.15 12.24
CA VAL A 11 -52.11 7.33 12.91
C VAL A 11 -53.06 6.16 12.62
N GLY A 12 -53.99 5.95 13.55
CA GLY A 12 -54.86 4.78 13.69
C GLY A 12 -55.90 4.53 12.59
N HIS A 13 -56.33 3.26 12.55
CA HIS A 13 -57.43 2.75 11.76
C HIS A 13 -58.78 2.93 12.50
N GLY A 14 -59.68 3.69 11.88
CA GLY A 14 -61.09 3.75 12.25
C GLY A 14 -61.91 2.72 11.46
N SER A 15 -62.60 1.82 12.17
CA SER A 15 -63.55 0.89 11.58
C SER A 15 -64.97 1.48 11.58
N ARG A 16 -65.58 1.52 10.39
CA ARG A 16 -66.97 1.93 10.15
C ARG A 16 -67.94 0.82 10.58
N ARG A 17 -68.90 1.18 11.43
CA ARG A 17 -70.13 0.41 11.66
C ARG A 17 -71.12 0.65 10.52
N SER A 18 -71.69 -0.41 9.96
CA SER A 18 -72.90 -0.36 9.14
C SER A 18 -74.09 -0.86 9.94
N SER A 19 -75.18 -0.11 9.81
CA SER A 19 -76.49 -0.32 10.40
C SER A 19 -77.36 -1.21 9.52
N SER A 20 -78.18 -2.07 10.12
CA SER A 20 -79.46 -2.48 9.53
C SER A 20 -80.57 -2.47 10.58
N ARG A 21 -81.68 -1.86 10.19
CA ARG A 21 -82.94 -1.72 10.91
C ARG A 21 -83.74 -3.02 10.83
N ARG A 22 -84.57 -3.32 11.84
CA ARG A 22 -86.02 -3.54 11.61
C ARG A 22 -86.85 -3.49 12.90
N THR A 23 -88.05 -2.99 12.66
CA THR A 23 -89.20 -2.56 13.46
C THR A 23 -90.12 -3.69 13.96
N GLY A 24 -90.88 -3.38 15.03
CA GLY A 24 -92.23 -3.92 15.30
C GLY A 24 -92.26 -5.26 16.04
N THR A 25 -93.18 -5.58 16.95
CA THR A 25 -94.51 -5.04 17.26
C THR A 25 -94.96 -5.51 18.67
N SER A 26 -95.96 -4.81 19.19
CA SER A 26 -96.83 -5.07 20.34
C SER A 26 -97.25 -6.51 20.64
N SER A 27 -97.49 -6.83 21.91
CA SER A 27 -98.85 -7.11 22.45
C SER A 27 -98.80 -7.50 23.94
N TRP A 28 -99.80 -7.01 24.67
CA TRP A 28 -100.09 -7.35 26.07
C TRP A 28 -100.87 -8.67 26.12
N HIS A 29 -100.56 -9.55 27.08
CA HIS A 29 -101.58 -10.37 27.76
C HIS A 29 -101.13 -10.75 29.17
N ALA A 30 -102.01 -10.45 30.12
CA ALA A 30 -101.92 -10.86 31.52
C ALA A 30 -102.18 -12.36 31.66
N GLY A 31 -101.44 -13.03 32.54
CA GLY A 31 -101.67 -14.41 32.95
C GLY A 31 -101.09 -14.66 34.33
N ALA A 32 -101.95 -14.56 35.34
CA ALA A 32 -101.64 -14.94 36.71
C ALA A 32 -101.34 -16.46 36.77
N GLY A 33 -100.16 -16.83 37.29
CA GLY A 33 -99.73 -18.22 37.41
C GLY A 33 -98.82 -18.41 38.62
N ARG A 34 -99.24 -19.29 39.52
CA ARG A 34 -98.74 -19.52 40.88
C ARG A 34 -97.23 -19.81 40.99
N ARG A 35 -96.66 -19.33 42.10
CA ARG A 35 -95.32 -19.68 42.61
C ARG A 35 -95.17 -21.19 42.86
N ARG A 36 -94.05 -21.76 42.42
CA ARG A 36 -93.36 -22.92 43.03
C ARG A 36 -91.85 -22.63 43.05
N PRO A 37 -91.11 -22.98 44.11
CA PRO A 37 -89.68 -22.68 44.21
C PRO A 37 -88.85 -23.72 43.48
N SER A 38 -87.96 -23.29 42.59
CA SER A 38 -87.05 -24.15 41.82
C SER A 38 -85.63 -24.03 42.38
N VAL A 39 -85.25 -24.95 43.28
CA VAL A 39 -83.91 -24.96 43.91
C VAL A 39 -82.84 -25.62 43.02
N GLU A 40 -83.19 -26.18 41.85
CA GLU A 40 -82.24 -26.99 41.05
C GLU A 40 -81.31 -26.23 40.09
N ARG A 41 -81.41 -24.90 39.93
CA ARG A 41 -80.59 -24.18 38.95
C ARG A 41 -79.23 -23.68 39.46
N TYR A 42 -78.95 -23.78 40.75
CA TYR A 42 -77.71 -23.24 41.34
C TYR A 42 -76.58 -24.26 41.49
N ALA A 43 -76.86 -25.57 41.43
CA ALA A 43 -75.84 -26.61 41.61
C ALA A 43 -74.97 -26.87 40.35
N ALA A 44 -75.52 -26.68 39.15
CA ALA A 44 -74.84 -27.01 37.90
C ALA A 44 -73.78 -25.97 37.46
N LEU A 45 -73.89 -24.71 37.91
CA LEU A 45 -72.91 -23.66 37.59
C LEU A 45 -71.71 -23.65 38.55
N MET A 46 -71.84 -24.27 39.73
CA MET A 46 -70.80 -24.29 40.75
C MET A 46 -69.74 -25.36 40.46
N SER A 47 -70.11 -26.51 39.88
CA SER A 47 -69.17 -27.58 39.51
C SER A 47 -68.28 -27.23 38.30
N ILE A 48 -68.74 -26.38 37.39
CA ILE A 48 -67.94 -25.89 36.24
C ILE A 48 -66.94 -24.82 36.70
N ARG A 49 -67.34 -23.92 37.61
CA ARG A 49 -66.47 -22.86 38.14
C ARG A 49 -65.32 -23.41 38.99
N LEU A 50 -65.55 -24.45 39.80
CA LEU A 50 -64.47 -25.10 40.55
C LEU A 50 -63.47 -25.84 39.64
N ARG A 51 -63.93 -26.45 38.54
CA ARG A 51 -63.03 -27.15 37.59
C ARG A 51 -62.19 -26.18 36.75
N ILE A 52 -62.72 -25.00 36.41
CA ILE A 52 -61.96 -23.96 35.71
C ILE A 52 -60.94 -23.31 36.66
N ALA A 53 -61.29 -23.11 37.93
CA ALA A 53 -60.38 -22.57 38.94
C ALA A 53 -59.21 -23.52 39.27
N THR A 54 -59.44 -24.83 39.34
CA THR A 54 -58.36 -25.81 39.58
C THR A 54 -57.44 -25.97 38.38
N LEU A 55 -57.97 -25.92 37.14
CA LEU A 55 -57.15 -25.91 35.93
C LEU A 55 -56.34 -24.62 35.77
N ALA A 56 -56.90 -23.46 36.14
CA ALA A 56 -56.18 -22.19 36.15
C ALA A 56 -55.07 -22.16 37.22
N ALA A 57 -55.32 -22.72 38.41
CA ALA A 57 -54.32 -22.83 39.47
C ALA A 57 -53.18 -23.80 39.10
N LEU A 58 -53.50 -24.94 38.46
CA LEU A 58 -52.48 -25.87 37.94
C LEU A 58 -51.67 -25.25 36.79
N ALA A 59 -52.31 -24.50 35.89
CA ALA A 59 -51.61 -23.79 34.82
C ALA A 59 -50.71 -22.67 35.36
N ALA A 60 -51.14 -21.94 36.39
CA ALA A 60 -50.32 -20.93 37.06
C ALA A 60 -49.13 -21.55 37.80
N LEU A 61 -49.31 -22.73 38.41
CA LEU A 61 -48.24 -23.46 39.09
C LEU A 61 -47.25 -24.07 38.09
N LEU A 62 -47.73 -24.59 36.95
CA LEU A 62 -46.88 -25.04 35.83
C LEU A 62 -46.13 -23.88 35.18
N ALA A 63 -46.77 -22.72 35.00
CA ALA A 63 -46.12 -21.51 34.49
C ALA A 63 -45.07 -20.97 35.47
N ALA A 64 -45.34 -21.01 36.78
CA ALA A 64 -44.37 -20.64 37.82
C ALA A 64 -43.19 -21.63 37.92
N LEU A 65 -43.42 -22.92 37.62
CA LEU A 65 -42.38 -23.95 37.59
C LEU A 65 -41.55 -23.92 36.29
N LEU A 66 -42.14 -23.47 35.17
CA LEU A 66 -41.47 -23.36 33.87
C LEU A 66 -40.72 -22.03 33.68
N LEU A 67 -41.09 -20.97 34.41
CA LEU A 67 -40.41 -19.67 34.37
C LEU A 67 -38.88 -19.74 34.66
N PRO A 68 -38.40 -20.46 35.69
CA PRO A 68 -36.96 -20.57 35.94
C PRO A 68 -36.24 -21.42 34.88
N VAL A 69 -36.93 -22.38 34.25
CA VAL A 69 -36.35 -23.20 33.17
C VAL A 69 -36.18 -22.38 31.89
N VAL A 70 -37.15 -21.52 31.55
CA VAL A 70 -37.04 -20.62 30.39
C VAL A 70 -35.97 -19.55 30.59
N ALA A 71 -35.77 -19.06 31.83
CA ALA A 71 -34.67 -18.15 32.15
C ALA A 71 -33.29 -18.82 32.03
N ALA A 72 -33.17 -20.10 32.41
CA ALA A 72 -31.93 -20.87 32.27
C ALA A 72 -31.57 -21.22 30.81
N LEU A 73 -32.55 -21.28 29.90
CA LEU A 73 -32.34 -21.49 28.46
C LEU A 73 -32.08 -20.19 27.67
N ALA A 74 -32.20 -19.02 28.30
CA ALA A 74 -31.95 -17.72 27.65
C ALA A 74 -30.48 -17.26 27.74
N ALA A 75 -29.66 -17.90 28.58
CA ALA A 75 -28.21 -17.73 28.54
C ALA A 75 -27.64 -18.57 27.38
N SER A 76 -27.81 -18.09 26.15
CA SER A 76 -27.00 -18.56 25.03
C SER A 76 -25.67 -17.80 25.10
N PRO A 77 -24.55 -18.43 25.50
CA PRO A 77 -23.26 -17.77 25.37
C PRO A 77 -23.02 -17.63 23.86
N PHE A 78 -22.90 -16.39 23.38
CA PHE A 78 -22.28 -16.19 22.09
C PHE A 78 -20.91 -16.90 22.13
N PRO A 79 -20.54 -17.67 21.09
CA PRO A 79 -19.22 -18.28 21.07
C PRO A 79 -18.19 -17.17 21.24
N PRO A 80 -17.20 -17.35 22.14
CA PRO A 80 -16.17 -16.35 22.35
C PRO A 80 -15.30 -16.21 21.09
N GLY A 81 -14.80 -15.00 20.88
CA GLY A 81 -14.03 -14.64 19.69
C GLY A 81 -14.91 -14.25 18.49
N PRO A 82 -14.29 -14.06 17.32
CA PRO A 82 -15.01 -13.68 16.12
C PRO A 82 -15.92 -14.81 15.60
N PRO A 83 -17.15 -14.51 15.14
CA PRO A 83 -17.73 -13.17 15.08
C PRO A 83 -18.26 -12.69 16.43
N PHE A 84 -17.94 -11.46 16.78
CA PHE A 84 -18.49 -10.78 17.94
C PHE A 84 -19.97 -10.38 17.70
N PRO A 85 -20.79 -10.24 18.75
CA PRO A 85 -22.13 -9.68 18.63
C PRO A 85 -22.09 -8.28 18.00
N SER A 86 -23.19 -7.83 17.42
CA SER A 86 -23.25 -6.47 16.87
C SER A 86 -23.18 -5.43 18.00
N PRO A 87 -22.44 -4.33 17.82
CA PRO A 87 -22.34 -3.30 18.84
C PRO A 87 -23.68 -2.58 19.04
N GLU A 88 -23.93 -2.17 20.27
CA GLU A 88 -25.05 -1.34 20.67
C GLU A 88 -24.67 0.15 20.63
N LEU A 89 -25.62 1.00 20.27
CA LEU A 89 -25.38 2.44 20.18
C LEU A 89 -25.23 3.04 21.59
N ASN A 90 -24.21 3.88 21.79
CA ASN A 90 -23.87 4.53 23.07
C ASN A 90 -23.55 3.52 24.19
N ARG A 91 -22.89 2.42 23.84
CA ARG A 91 -22.39 1.44 24.79
C ARG A 91 -20.96 1.08 24.46
N ALA A 92 -20.08 1.26 25.44
CA ALA A 92 -18.66 0.96 25.31
C ALA A 92 -18.22 -0.23 26.17
N VAL A 93 -19.02 -0.64 27.16
CA VAL A 93 -18.69 -1.75 28.06
C VAL A 93 -19.62 -2.94 27.81
N TYR A 94 -19.02 -4.04 27.37
CA TYR A 94 -19.69 -5.29 27.03
C TYR A 94 -19.21 -6.39 27.96
N ASP A 95 -19.91 -6.55 29.09
CA ASP A 95 -19.61 -7.60 30.06
C ASP A 95 -20.37 -8.90 29.73
N GLN A 96 -19.93 -9.66 28.72
CA GLN A 96 -20.60 -10.92 28.36
C GLN A 96 -20.32 -12.04 29.37
N ALA A 97 -19.17 -11.97 30.06
CA ALA A 97 -18.81 -12.93 31.10
C ALA A 97 -19.51 -12.64 32.45
N GLY A 98 -20.15 -11.47 32.61
CA GLY A 98 -20.86 -11.09 33.83
C GLY A 98 -19.96 -10.94 35.04
N VAL A 99 -18.71 -10.50 34.84
CA VAL A 99 -17.68 -10.44 35.88
C VAL A 99 -17.56 -9.08 36.55
N PHE A 100 -18.09 -8.01 35.95
CA PHE A 100 -17.98 -6.68 36.49
C PHE A 100 -19.17 -6.30 37.37
N ARG A 101 -18.88 -5.51 38.40
CA ARG A 101 -19.93 -4.93 39.23
C ARG A 101 -20.67 -3.84 38.46
N PRO A 102 -21.99 -3.64 38.70
CA PRO A 102 -22.75 -2.58 38.04
C PRO A 102 -22.15 -1.18 38.25
N ASP A 103 -21.62 -0.90 39.45
CA ASP A 103 -20.94 0.37 39.75
C ASP A 103 -19.64 0.53 38.94
N THR A 104 -18.93 -0.55 38.68
CA THR A 104 -17.71 -0.55 37.85
C THR A 104 -18.06 -0.25 36.41
N ILE A 105 -19.06 -0.94 35.85
CA ILE A 105 -19.55 -0.71 34.48
C ILE A 105 -19.92 0.77 34.30
N ALA A 106 -20.70 1.33 35.23
CA ALA A 106 -21.10 2.74 35.17
C ALA A 106 -19.91 3.71 35.21
N ARG A 107 -18.86 3.41 35.99
CA ARG A 107 -17.63 4.22 36.04
C ARG A 107 -16.80 4.10 34.77
N LEU A 108 -16.69 2.89 34.22
CA LEU A 108 -15.99 2.64 32.98
C LEU A 108 -16.67 3.39 31.83
N GLU A 109 -18.00 3.27 31.68
CA GLU A 109 -18.76 3.99 30.67
C GLU A 109 -18.60 5.51 30.80
N ALA A 110 -18.79 6.07 32.00
CA ALA A 110 -18.65 7.51 32.22
C ALA A 110 -17.25 8.05 31.87
N THR A 111 -16.21 7.24 32.13
CA THR A 111 -14.83 7.63 31.81
C THR A 111 -14.56 7.53 30.32
N ILE A 112 -15.07 6.48 29.65
CA ILE A 112 -14.96 6.32 28.19
C ILE A 112 -15.67 7.48 27.47
N ASP A 113 -16.89 7.82 27.88
CA ASP A 113 -17.64 8.96 27.32
C ASP A 113 -16.85 10.27 27.46
N ALA A 114 -16.17 10.47 28.59
CA ALA A 114 -15.35 11.65 28.84
C ALA A 114 -14.08 11.69 27.97
N ILE A 115 -13.48 10.54 27.68
CA ILE A 115 -12.36 10.40 26.74
C ILE A 115 -12.84 10.76 25.34
N GLU A 116 -13.90 10.10 24.86
CA GLU A 116 -14.45 10.31 23.51
C GLU A 116 -14.85 11.78 23.30
N ALA A 117 -15.54 12.39 24.27
CA ALA A 117 -15.95 13.79 24.19
C ALA A 117 -14.76 14.76 24.09
N ARG A 118 -13.60 14.42 24.65
CA ARG A 118 -12.42 15.29 24.73
C ARG A 118 -11.44 15.08 23.57
N THR A 119 -11.27 13.85 23.10
CA THR A 119 -10.24 13.49 22.10
C THR A 119 -10.81 12.94 20.81
N GLY A 120 -12.05 12.46 20.84
CA GLY A 120 -12.67 11.67 19.77
C GLY A 120 -12.14 10.24 19.65
N ALA A 121 -11.25 9.80 20.56
CA ALA A 121 -10.76 8.43 20.59
C ALA A 121 -11.84 7.49 21.12
N GLU A 122 -11.98 6.32 20.50
CA GLU A 122 -13.00 5.34 20.85
C GLU A 122 -12.37 4.20 21.67
N VAL A 123 -12.87 4.02 22.88
CA VAL A 123 -12.38 2.98 23.81
C VAL A 123 -13.50 1.99 24.08
N VAL A 124 -13.20 0.68 24.03
CA VAL A 124 -14.17 -0.38 24.31
C VAL A 124 -13.58 -1.35 25.34
N VAL A 125 -14.42 -1.74 26.31
CA VAL A 125 -14.10 -2.82 27.25
C VAL A 125 -15.01 -3.99 26.94
N TYR A 126 -14.43 -5.17 26.73
CA TYR A 126 -15.16 -6.36 26.36
C TYR A 126 -14.71 -7.55 27.21
N THR A 127 -15.64 -8.30 27.78
CA THR A 127 -15.35 -9.54 28.51
C THR A 127 -16.02 -10.71 27.79
N GLN A 128 -15.33 -11.86 27.74
CA GLN A 128 -15.89 -13.11 27.25
C GLN A 128 -15.29 -14.31 27.97
N GLU A 129 -16.08 -15.37 28.06
CA GLU A 129 -15.69 -16.64 28.65
C GLU A 129 -15.28 -17.63 27.56
N TRP A 130 -14.08 -18.19 27.68
CA TRP A 130 -13.60 -19.29 26.86
C TRP A 130 -13.78 -20.64 27.57
N PRO A 131 -14.22 -21.69 26.86
CA PRO A 131 -14.36 -23.02 27.45
C PRO A 131 -13.02 -23.68 27.80
N TYR A 132 -11.89 -23.05 27.44
CA TYR A 132 -10.53 -23.49 27.72
C TYR A 132 -9.59 -22.28 27.82
N LYS A 133 -8.40 -22.49 28.36
CA LYS A 133 -7.36 -21.44 28.42
C LYS A 133 -6.82 -21.15 27.03
N ILE A 134 -6.78 -19.89 26.64
CA ILE A 134 -6.12 -19.42 25.43
C ILE A 134 -4.76 -18.78 25.76
N ASP A 135 -3.93 -18.59 24.73
CA ASP A 135 -2.68 -17.85 24.84
C ASP A 135 -2.86 -16.35 24.55
N GLN A 136 -1.84 -15.57 24.91
CA GLN A 136 -1.85 -14.12 24.74
C GLN A 136 -1.96 -13.72 23.26
N ALA A 137 -1.30 -14.44 22.36
CA ALA A 137 -1.32 -14.15 20.92
C ALA A 137 -2.73 -14.29 20.34
N THR A 138 -3.49 -15.30 20.79
CA THR A 138 -4.90 -15.48 20.41
C THR A 138 -5.76 -14.35 20.96
N SER A 139 -5.54 -13.95 22.21
CA SER A 139 -6.27 -12.82 22.81
C SER A 139 -6.02 -11.50 22.08
N GLU A 140 -4.77 -11.21 21.72
CA GLU A 140 -4.42 -10.02 20.94
C GLU A 140 -5.03 -10.05 19.53
N SER A 141 -5.02 -11.22 18.88
CA SER A 141 -5.70 -11.42 17.60
C SER A 141 -7.21 -11.20 17.72
N ASN A 142 -7.85 -11.63 18.81
CA ASN A 142 -9.27 -11.39 19.06
C ASN A 142 -9.55 -9.91 19.26
N ALA A 143 -8.71 -9.19 20.00
CA ALA A 143 -8.86 -7.76 20.22
C ALA A 143 -8.71 -6.96 18.92
N ALA A 144 -7.75 -7.34 18.06
CA ALA A 144 -7.61 -6.76 16.73
C ALA A 144 -8.85 -7.04 15.85
N ALA A 145 -9.33 -8.29 15.85
CA ALA A 145 -10.53 -8.67 15.11
C ALA A 145 -11.79 -7.92 15.60
N LEU A 146 -11.88 -7.60 16.90
CA LEU A 146 -12.96 -6.79 17.46
C LEU A 146 -12.93 -5.37 16.90
N ILE A 147 -11.76 -4.73 16.87
CA ILE A 147 -11.58 -3.40 16.26
C ILE A 147 -12.00 -3.44 14.79
N ASP A 148 -11.54 -4.43 14.03
CA ASP A 148 -11.81 -4.54 12.60
C ASP A 148 -13.30 -4.81 12.32
N GLN A 149 -13.92 -5.72 13.09
CA GLN A 149 -15.31 -6.11 12.88
C GLN A 149 -16.27 -4.96 13.23
N TRP A 150 -16.01 -4.24 14.31
CA TRP A 150 -16.88 -3.15 14.77
C TRP A 150 -16.52 -1.80 14.14
N GLY A 151 -15.34 -1.68 13.53
CA GLY A 151 -14.84 -0.43 12.99
C GLY A 151 -14.59 0.60 14.09
N ILE A 152 -14.02 0.16 15.22
CA ILE A 152 -13.75 1.02 16.38
C ILE A 152 -12.66 2.02 15.99
N GLY A 153 -12.88 3.29 16.29
CA GLY A 153 -12.01 4.41 15.99
C GLY A 153 -12.51 5.22 14.79
N ARG A 154 -12.17 6.51 14.79
CA ARG A 154 -12.60 7.41 13.71
C ARG A 154 -11.90 7.05 12.41
N ARG A 155 -12.69 7.07 11.33
CA ARG A 155 -12.21 6.75 9.99
C ARG A 155 -11.03 7.64 9.60
N GLY A 156 -9.90 7.02 9.28
CA GLY A 156 -8.69 7.73 8.86
C GLY A 156 -7.92 8.36 10.00
N PHE A 157 -8.33 8.17 11.25
CA PHE A 157 -7.53 8.46 12.45
C PHE A 157 -7.01 7.17 13.05
N ASP A 158 -7.83 6.11 13.08
CA ASP A 158 -7.49 4.80 13.66
C ASP A 158 -7.15 4.90 15.17
N ASP A 159 -7.89 5.77 15.87
CA ASP A 159 -7.72 6.14 17.27
C ASP A 159 -8.57 5.27 18.21
N SER A 160 -8.47 3.96 18.04
CA SER A 160 -9.17 2.95 18.85
C SER A 160 -8.32 2.32 19.94
N LEU A 161 -8.97 1.94 21.04
CA LEU A 161 -8.39 1.12 22.09
C LEU A 161 -9.42 0.08 22.57
N VAL A 162 -9.00 -1.17 22.68
CA VAL A 162 -9.79 -2.27 23.23
C VAL A 162 -9.09 -2.82 24.46
N ILE A 163 -9.85 -2.97 25.54
CA ILE A 163 -9.48 -3.75 26.72
C ILE A 163 -10.31 -5.03 26.67
N LEU A 164 -9.70 -6.11 26.18
CA LEU A 164 -10.35 -7.41 26.02
C LEU A 164 -9.97 -8.32 27.19
N PHE A 165 -10.96 -8.87 27.89
CA PHE A 165 -10.81 -9.89 28.91
C PHE A 165 -11.30 -11.24 28.34
N ASP A 166 -10.34 -12.08 27.93
CA ASP A 166 -10.57 -13.46 27.52
C ASP A 166 -10.40 -14.38 28.73
N LEU A 167 -11.49 -14.61 29.45
CA LEU A 167 -11.48 -15.36 30.70
C LEU A 167 -11.56 -16.86 30.46
N ASP A 168 -10.88 -17.63 31.30
CA ASP A 168 -11.05 -19.09 31.35
C ASP A 168 -12.33 -19.47 32.13
N PRO A 169 -12.74 -20.76 32.17
CA PRO A 169 -13.98 -21.17 32.82
C PRO A 169 -14.08 -20.86 34.32
N SER A 170 -12.99 -20.46 34.97
CA SER A 170 -13.02 -20.03 36.37
C SER A 170 -13.60 -18.63 36.56
N LEU A 171 -13.66 -17.81 35.50
CA LEU A 171 -14.04 -16.39 35.53
C LEU A 171 -13.19 -15.52 36.47
N VAL A 172 -12.03 -16.02 36.92
CA VAL A 172 -11.07 -15.31 37.78
C VAL A 172 -9.77 -15.05 37.04
N HIS A 173 -9.37 -15.95 36.14
CA HIS A 173 -8.14 -15.87 35.37
C HIS A 173 -8.42 -15.98 33.88
N GLY A 174 -7.44 -15.61 33.06
CA GLY A 174 -7.56 -15.58 31.61
C GLY A 174 -6.39 -14.85 30.95
N GLN A 175 -6.60 -14.44 29.71
CA GLN A 175 -5.74 -13.51 29.00
C GLN A 175 -6.43 -12.15 28.94
N VAL A 176 -5.65 -11.08 29.08
CA VAL A 176 -6.16 -9.72 28.98
C VAL A 176 -5.30 -8.96 27.98
N SER A 177 -5.95 -8.32 27.01
CA SER A 177 -5.29 -7.61 25.92
C SER A 177 -5.64 -6.13 25.97
N LEU A 178 -4.62 -5.28 26.09
CA LEU A 178 -4.72 -3.82 25.98
C LEU A 178 -4.26 -3.40 24.57
N TYR A 179 -5.14 -3.58 23.59
CA TYR A 179 -4.82 -3.46 22.17
C TYR A 179 -5.24 -2.09 21.63
N ALA A 180 -4.32 -1.39 20.96
CA ALA A 180 -4.58 -0.08 20.39
C ALA A 180 -4.39 -0.06 18.88
N GLY A 181 -5.30 0.65 18.20
CA GLY A 181 -5.19 1.02 16.79
C GLY A 181 -3.96 1.90 16.52
N SER A 182 -3.57 2.01 15.26
CA SER A 182 -2.33 2.69 14.86
C SER A 182 -2.31 4.18 15.22
N GLY A 183 -3.44 4.87 15.10
CA GLY A 183 -3.60 6.26 15.51
C GLY A 183 -3.53 6.45 17.01
N PHE A 184 -4.20 5.57 17.76
CA PHE A 184 -4.18 5.64 19.22
C PHE A 184 -2.77 5.41 19.77
N ARG A 185 -2.07 4.44 19.19
CA ARG A 185 -0.69 4.10 19.50
C ARG A 185 0.29 5.23 19.19
N ALA A 186 0.08 5.94 18.09
CA ALA A 186 0.94 7.04 17.68
C ALA A 186 0.72 8.30 18.51
N ALA A 187 -0.51 8.55 18.97
CA ALA A 187 -0.89 9.80 19.60
C ALA A 187 -0.93 9.76 21.14
N PHE A 188 -1.46 8.68 21.73
CA PHE A 188 -1.81 8.67 23.16
C PHE A 188 -0.93 7.72 23.98
N LEU A 189 -0.81 6.46 23.55
CA LEU A 189 -0.07 5.44 24.31
C LEU A 189 0.73 4.51 23.37
N SER A 190 2.04 4.62 23.41
CA SER A 190 2.95 3.71 22.70
C SER A 190 2.82 2.27 23.18
N ASP A 191 3.28 1.31 22.39
CA ASP A 191 3.25 -0.12 22.76
C ASP A 191 4.02 -0.37 24.07
N GLN A 192 5.14 0.33 24.26
CA GLN A 192 5.93 0.24 25.48
C GLN A 192 5.17 0.77 26.71
N GLU A 193 4.45 1.87 26.58
CA GLU A 193 3.67 2.45 27.68
C GLU A 193 2.47 1.57 28.05
N ARG A 194 1.75 1.03 27.06
CA ARG A 194 0.66 0.08 27.31
C ARG A 194 1.18 -1.19 27.99
N GLN A 195 2.33 -1.71 27.55
CA GLN A 195 2.97 -2.85 28.22
C GLN A 195 3.33 -2.53 29.67
N ARG A 196 3.85 -1.33 29.96
CA ARG A 196 4.13 -0.90 31.34
C ARG A 196 2.87 -0.78 32.18
N ILE A 197 1.77 -0.27 31.62
CA ILE A 197 0.46 -0.21 32.32
C ILE A 197 0.00 -1.63 32.64
N PHE A 198 0.08 -2.53 31.66
CA PHE A 198 -0.27 -3.93 31.84
C PHE A 198 0.55 -4.58 32.96
N ASP A 199 1.88 -4.56 32.85
CA ASP A 199 2.78 -5.25 33.77
C ASP A 199 2.76 -4.66 35.19
N ASN A 200 2.74 -3.33 35.33
CA ASN A 200 2.90 -2.67 36.62
C ASN A 200 1.57 -2.41 37.34
N ASP A 201 0.50 -2.13 36.59
CA ASP A 201 -0.78 -1.73 37.17
C ASP A 201 -1.83 -2.85 37.08
N MET A 202 -1.95 -3.54 35.94
CA MET A 202 -3.00 -4.55 35.72
C MET A 202 -2.63 -5.91 36.30
N VAL A 203 -1.44 -6.45 35.99
CA VAL A 203 -1.02 -7.80 36.39
C VAL A 203 -1.13 -8.04 37.91
N PRO A 204 -0.76 -7.11 38.81
CA PRO A 204 -0.93 -7.33 40.24
C PRO A 204 -2.39 -7.55 40.67
N LEU A 205 -3.33 -6.83 40.04
CA LEU A 205 -4.77 -6.93 40.32
C LEU A 205 -5.36 -8.21 39.71
N LEU A 206 -4.98 -8.52 38.47
CA LEU A 206 -5.36 -9.76 37.77
C LEU A 206 -4.86 -11.01 38.52
N ALA A 207 -3.65 -10.95 39.07
CA ALA A 207 -3.09 -12.04 39.88
C ALA A 207 -3.88 -12.25 41.19
N ALA A 208 -4.46 -11.19 41.75
CA ALA A 208 -5.33 -11.24 42.92
C ALA A 208 -6.79 -11.61 42.58
N GLY A 209 -7.14 -11.76 41.30
CA GLY A 209 -8.50 -12.00 40.84
C GLY A 209 -9.40 -10.74 40.86
N ASP A 210 -8.82 -9.55 41.01
CA ASP A 210 -9.55 -8.27 41.01
C ASP A 210 -9.68 -7.74 39.57
N LEU A 211 -10.65 -8.28 38.82
CA LEU A 211 -10.94 -7.87 37.45
C LEU A 211 -11.49 -6.43 37.37
N ASP A 212 -12.37 -6.04 38.30
CA ASP A 212 -12.89 -4.67 38.40
C ASP A 212 -11.76 -3.66 38.58
N GLY A 213 -10.86 -3.93 39.54
CA GLY A 213 -9.68 -3.10 39.79
C GLY A 213 -8.77 -3.00 38.58
N ALA A 214 -8.50 -4.13 37.91
CA ALA A 214 -7.66 -4.17 36.71
C ALA A 214 -8.25 -3.32 35.56
N ALA A 215 -9.56 -3.40 35.32
CA ALA A 215 -10.23 -2.59 34.30
C ALA A 215 -10.21 -1.09 34.64
N LEU A 216 -10.50 -0.75 35.91
CA LEU A 216 -10.52 0.63 36.37
C LEU A 216 -9.14 1.29 36.33
N VAL A 217 -8.09 0.57 36.76
CA VAL A 217 -6.72 1.13 36.73
C VAL A 217 -6.23 1.30 35.29
N ALA A 218 -6.50 0.32 34.41
CA ALA A 218 -6.15 0.42 33.00
C ALA A 218 -6.82 1.65 32.37
N LEU A 219 -8.13 1.80 32.56
CA LEU A 219 -8.86 2.94 32.00
C LEU A 219 -8.44 4.28 32.60
N ALA A 220 -8.09 4.33 33.90
CA ALA A 220 -7.57 5.54 34.51
C ALA A 220 -6.23 5.98 33.90
N ARG A 221 -5.35 5.03 33.56
CA ARG A 221 -4.09 5.33 32.84
C ARG A 221 -4.35 5.81 31.42
N VAL A 222 -5.33 5.21 30.74
CA VAL A 222 -5.78 5.61 29.40
C VAL A 222 -6.36 7.03 29.43
N ASP A 223 -7.22 7.35 30.39
CA ASP A 223 -7.81 8.68 30.54
C ASP A 223 -6.75 9.77 30.75
N ALA A 224 -5.75 9.47 31.60
CA ALA A 224 -4.63 10.37 31.85
C ALA A 224 -3.78 10.64 30.59
N ALA A 225 -3.65 9.66 29.70
CA ALA A 225 -2.92 9.81 28.44
C ALA A 225 -3.78 10.47 27.34
N ALA A 226 -5.11 10.31 27.39
CA ALA A 226 -6.07 10.83 26.44
C ALA A 226 -6.30 12.35 26.61
N THR A 227 -5.27 13.14 26.33
CA THR A 227 -5.33 14.62 26.42
C THR A 227 -5.73 15.24 25.07
N PRO A 228 -6.40 16.41 25.05
CA PRO A 228 -6.77 17.08 23.80
C PRO A 228 -5.54 17.52 22.98
N GLU A 229 -4.39 17.77 23.61
CA GLU A 229 -3.14 18.11 22.93
C GLU A 229 -2.65 16.99 22.02
N HIS A 230 -2.63 15.75 22.52
CA HIS A 230 -2.31 14.55 21.72
C HIS A 230 -3.31 14.34 20.57
N ALA A 231 -4.60 14.58 20.81
CA ALA A 231 -5.62 14.50 19.76
C ALA A 231 -5.40 15.55 18.65
N ALA A 232 -5.06 16.78 19.03
CA ALA A 232 -4.75 17.85 18.09
C ALA A 232 -3.46 17.57 17.28
N GLN A 233 -2.45 16.97 17.91
CA GLN A 233 -1.23 16.52 17.21
C GLN A 233 -1.53 15.43 16.18
N LEU A 234 -2.40 14.46 16.52
CA LEU A 234 -2.83 13.43 15.58
C LEU A 234 -3.57 14.05 14.38
N GLU A 235 -4.47 14.99 14.63
CA GLU A 235 -5.19 15.71 13.57
C GLU A 235 -4.23 16.48 12.66
N PHE A 236 -3.28 17.22 13.24
CA PHE A 236 -2.27 17.94 12.49
C PHE A 236 -1.41 17.01 11.64
N ALA A 237 -0.94 15.89 12.19
CA ALA A 237 -0.15 14.90 11.47
C ALA A 237 -0.92 14.32 10.28
N ARG A 238 -2.22 14.03 10.45
CA ARG A 238 -3.08 13.57 9.36
C ARG A 238 -3.27 14.64 8.28
N GLN A 239 -3.44 15.90 8.66
CA GLN A 239 -3.52 17.01 7.70
C GLN A 239 -2.22 17.16 6.89
N VAL A 240 -1.06 17.12 7.56
CA VAL A 240 0.25 17.17 6.88
C VAL A 240 0.41 15.99 5.93
N ASN A 241 0.10 14.77 6.37
CA ASN A 241 0.19 13.58 5.52
C ASN A 241 -0.73 13.66 4.30
N ALA A 242 -1.95 14.18 4.46
CA ALA A 242 -2.87 14.41 3.35
C ALA A 242 -2.32 15.45 2.36
N VAL A 243 -1.77 16.57 2.86
CA VAL A 243 -1.14 17.60 2.03
C VAL A 243 0.07 17.06 1.27
N VAL A 244 0.95 16.32 1.94
CA VAL A 244 2.12 15.69 1.31
C VAL A 244 1.68 14.66 0.27
N GLY A 245 0.69 13.83 0.57
CA GLY A 245 0.18 12.82 -0.35
C GLY A 245 -0.45 13.44 -1.62
N ILE A 246 -1.31 14.45 -1.45
CA ILE A 246 -2.02 15.08 -2.58
C ILE A 246 -1.08 15.98 -3.38
N ILE A 247 -0.43 16.95 -2.72
CA ILE A 247 0.40 17.95 -3.39
C ILE A 247 1.73 17.33 -3.80
N GLY A 248 2.42 16.66 -2.87
CA GLY A 248 3.68 16.00 -3.16
C GLY A 248 3.54 14.90 -4.21
N GLY A 249 2.47 14.10 -4.14
CA GLY A 249 2.14 13.12 -5.17
C GLY A 249 1.92 13.73 -6.55
N ALA A 250 1.17 14.84 -6.65
CA ALA A 250 0.96 15.55 -7.91
C ALA A 250 2.26 16.15 -8.46
N ILE A 251 3.10 16.76 -7.62
CA ILE A 251 4.40 17.31 -8.02
C ILE A 251 5.31 16.18 -8.51
N ALA A 252 5.38 15.06 -7.79
CA ALA A 252 6.18 13.91 -8.20
C ALA A 252 5.72 13.34 -9.54
N LEU A 253 4.40 13.17 -9.74
CA LEU A 253 3.83 12.70 -10.99
C LEU A 253 4.17 13.65 -12.15
N LEU A 254 3.96 14.96 -11.99
CA LEU A 254 4.26 15.95 -13.01
C LEU A 254 5.77 16.02 -13.30
N GLY A 255 6.60 15.96 -12.27
CA GLY A 255 8.06 15.96 -12.40
C GLY A 255 8.57 14.73 -13.16
N LEU A 256 8.13 13.53 -12.78
CA LEU A 256 8.50 12.29 -13.47
C LEU A 256 7.97 12.24 -14.90
N SER A 257 6.73 12.67 -15.13
CA SER A 257 6.15 12.72 -16.48
C SER A 257 6.89 13.72 -17.37
N GLY A 258 7.19 14.90 -16.83
CA GLY A 258 7.96 15.92 -17.53
C GLY A 258 9.38 15.47 -17.83
N TRP A 259 10.04 14.80 -16.89
CA TRP A 259 11.37 14.21 -17.09
C TRP A 259 11.35 13.14 -18.18
N ALA A 260 10.39 12.23 -18.15
CA ALA A 260 10.24 11.19 -19.17
C ALA A 260 9.97 11.80 -20.56
N LEU A 261 9.08 12.80 -20.65
CA LEU A 261 8.79 13.52 -21.88
C LEU A 261 10.03 14.25 -22.40
N PHE A 262 10.78 14.94 -21.53
CA PHE A 262 12.01 15.63 -21.88
C PHE A 262 13.07 14.66 -22.43
N HIS A 263 13.27 13.52 -21.77
CA HIS A 263 14.20 12.50 -22.24
C HIS A 263 13.78 11.89 -23.58
N TRP A 264 12.49 11.61 -23.77
CA TRP A 264 11.97 11.14 -25.05
C TRP A 264 12.17 12.17 -26.16
N LEU A 265 11.87 13.44 -25.90
CA LEU A 265 12.09 14.53 -26.86
C LEU A 265 13.59 14.71 -27.21
N ARG A 266 14.48 14.46 -26.25
CA ARG A 266 15.94 14.64 -26.42
C ARG A 266 16.62 13.46 -27.10
N PHE A 267 16.21 12.23 -26.81
CA PHE A 267 16.93 11.00 -27.19
C PHE A 267 16.08 9.96 -27.92
N GLY A 268 14.76 10.03 -27.84
CA GLY A 268 13.85 9.00 -28.36
C GLY A 268 13.27 9.29 -29.75
N ARG A 269 13.63 10.42 -30.38
CA ARG A 269 13.06 10.81 -31.69
C ARG A 269 13.69 10.10 -32.89
N ASP A 270 14.86 9.48 -32.74
CA ASP A 270 15.56 8.82 -33.84
C ASP A 270 15.56 7.29 -33.66
N PRO A 271 14.55 6.58 -34.20
CA PRO A 271 14.67 5.14 -34.37
C PRO A 271 15.78 4.85 -35.41
N VAL A 272 16.67 3.93 -35.09
CA VAL A 272 17.64 3.40 -36.06
C VAL A 272 16.86 2.59 -37.10
N TYR A 273 16.60 3.18 -38.27
CA TYR A 273 15.95 2.48 -39.37
C TYR A 273 16.91 1.47 -39.99
N VAL A 274 16.65 0.18 -39.80
CA VAL A 274 17.33 -0.92 -40.51
C VAL A 274 17.12 -0.86 -42.03
N ASP A 275 16.08 -0.15 -42.47
CA ASP A 275 15.72 0.08 -43.88
C ASP A 275 16.19 1.46 -44.39
N SER A 276 17.33 1.94 -43.89
CA SER A 276 17.94 3.16 -44.42
C SER A 276 18.29 2.95 -45.90
N ALA A 277 17.90 3.87 -46.79
CA ALA A 277 18.17 3.78 -48.23
C ALA A 277 19.65 3.52 -48.59
N SER A 278 20.59 3.80 -47.67
CA SER A 278 22.01 3.44 -47.75
C SER A 278 22.29 1.95 -47.85
N VAL A 279 21.40 1.08 -47.34
CA VAL A 279 21.50 -0.39 -47.44
C VAL A 279 21.25 -0.86 -48.88
N LEU A 280 20.49 -0.08 -49.66
CA LEU A 280 20.16 -0.38 -51.05
C LEU A 280 21.12 0.27 -52.06
N VAL A 281 22.15 0.99 -51.59
CA VAL A 281 23.12 1.62 -52.49
C VAL A 281 24.17 0.58 -52.91
N PRO A 282 24.36 0.32 -54.21
CA PRO A 282 25.40 -0.59 -54.68
C PRO A 282 26.78 -0.07 -54.27
N ALA A 283 27.71 -1.00 -54.05
CA ALA A 283 29.10 -0.62 -53.79
C ALA A 283 29.61 0.32 -54.89
N PRO A 284 30.34 1.39 -54.54
CA PRO A 284 30.80 2.36 -55.51
C PRO A 284 31.69 1.68 -56.58
N PRO A 285 31.68 2.16 -57.84
CA PRO A 285 32.54 1.63 -58.90
C PRO A 285 34.01 1.57 -58.50
N SER A 286 34.74 0.55 -58.96
CA SER A 286 36.18 0.40 -58.71
C SER A 286 36.92 1.63 -59.23
N GLY A 287 37.39 2.48 -58.32
CA GLY A 287 37.98 3.76 -58.70
C GLY A 287 37.39 4.98 -58.01
N MET A 288 36.19 4.90 -57.43
CA MET A 288 35.59 6.00 -56.68
C MET A 288 35.84 5.86 -55.18
N THR A 289 36.29 6.93 -54.54
CA THR A 289 36.40 6.99 -53.08
C THR A 289 34.99 7.05 -52.48
N ALA A 290 34.82 6.59 -51.23
CA ALA A 290 33.52 6.66 -50.56
C ALA A 290 32.98 8.10 -50.53
N ALA A 291 33.85 9.09 -50.37
CA ALA A 291 33.51 10.51 -50.45
C ALA A 291 33.05 10.93 -51.84
N ALA A 292 33.76 10.53 -52.90
CA ALA A 292 33.34 10.80 -54.28
C ALA A 292 31.97 10.17 -54.58
N GLY A 293 31.70 8.97 -54.04
CA GLY A 293 30.38 8.35 -54.11
C GLY A 293 29.28 9.21 -53.48
N THR A 294 29.50 9.77 -52.29
CA THR A 294 28.53 10.68 -51.65
C THR A 294 28.34 11.99 -52.41
N LEU A 295 29.40 12.54 -53.01
CA LEU A 295 29.32 13.75 -53.82
C LEU A 295 28.49 13.55 -55.09
N VAL A 296 28.68 12.40 -55.75
CA VAL A 296 27.92 12.02 -56.95
C VAL A 296 26.46 11.75 -56.61
N LEU A 297 26.19 11.09 -55.47
CA LEU A 297 24.83 10.81 -55.00
C LEU A 297 24.07 12.09 -54.61
N ASP A 298 24.70 12.99 -53.84
CA ASP A 298 24.05 14.20 -53.35
C ASP A 298 24.07 15.35 -54.39
N GLY A 299 24.92 15.25 -55.42
CA GLY A 299 25.15 16.29 -56.44
C GLY A 299 25.82 17.56 -55.90
N LYS A 300 26.22 17.58 -54.63
CA LYS A 300 26.83 18.71 -53.92
C LYS A 300 27.72 18.23 -52.79
N THR A 301 28.71 19.04 -52.41
CA THR A 301 29.52 18.79 -51.21
C THR A 301 28.66 19.01 -49.97
N SER A 302 28.41 17.97 -49.19
CA SER A 302 27.64 18.02 -47.94
C SER A 302 28.52 17.67 -46.72
N ARG A 303 27.99 17.88 -45.51
CA ARG A 303 28.67 17.44 -44.27
C ARG A 303 28.97 15.93 -44.31
N ARG A 304 28.05 15.15 -44.90
CA ARG A 304 28.22 13.71 -45.12
C ARG A 304 29.42 13.42 -46.02
N THR A 305 29.58 14.17 -47.11
CA THR A 305 30.74 14.05 -48.01
C THR A 305 32.07 14.27 -47.28
N LEU A 306 32.13 15.31 -46.44
CA LEU A 306 33.33 15.60 -45.64
C LEU A 306 33.60 14.48 -44.61
N THR A 307 32.59 14.06 -43.84
CA THR A 307 32.74 13.00 -42.84
C THR A 307 33.18 11.69 -43.49
N THR A 308 32.61 11.34 -44.64
CA THR A 308 33.02 10.13 -45.38
C THR A 308 34.45 10.24 -45.92
N ALA A 309 34.89 11.43 -46.36
CA ALA A 309 36.27 11.65 -46.76
C ALA A 309 37.26 11.49 -45.59
N LEU A 310 36.92 12.07 -44.44
CA LEU A 310 37.73 11.97 -43.23
C LEU A 310 37.80 10.53 -42.71
N LEU A 311 36.68 9.79 -42.75
CA LEU A 311 36.63 8.40 -42.34
C LEU A 311 37.44 7.49 -43.29
N ASP A 312 37.36 7.74 -44.59
CA ASP A 312 38.13 7.01 -45.60
C ASP A 312 39.64 7.27 -45.48
N LEU A 313 40.05 8.51 -45.19
CA LEU A 313 41.44 8.87 -44.87
C LEU A 313 41.90 8.24 -43.55
N ALA A 314 41.05 8.25 -42.52
CA ALA A 314 41.35 7.64 -41.23
C ALA A 314 41.49 6.12 -41.32
N SER A 315 40.65 5.45 -42.11
CA SER A 315 40.75 4.00 -42.36
C SER A 315 42.06 3.60 -43.04
N ARG A 316 42.70 4.54 -43.77
CA ARG A 316 44.01 4.37 -44.41
C ARG A 316 45.18 4.79 -43.52
N GLY A 317 44.90 5.25 -42.29
CA GLY A 317 45.90 5.74 -41.35
C GLY A 317 46.45 7.12 -41.66
N GLU A 318 45.77 7.92 -42.50
CA GLU A 318 46.23 9.26 -42.91
C GLU A 318 45.71 10.36 -41.98
N VAL A 319 44.65 10.11 -41.20
CA VAL A 319 44.06 11.05 -40.23
C VAL A 319 43.64 10.30 -38.97
N ALA A 320 43.92 10.84 -37.79
CA ALA A 320 43.44 10.32 -36.51
C ALA A 320 42.91 11.46 -35.62
N PHE A 321 41.86 11.17 -34.85
CA PHE A 321 41.27 12.13 -33.91
C PHE A 321 41.63 11.71 -32.50
N ARG A 322 42.46 12.48 -31.83
CA ARG A 322 42.88 12.22 -30.46
C ARG A 322 42.09 13.09 -29.51
N GLN A 323 41.51 12.46 -28.51
CA GLN A 323 40.86 13.16 -27.42
C GLN A 323 41.87 13.35 -26.28
N GLU A 324 42.41 14.55 -26.16
CA GLU A 324 43.30 14.91 -25.04
C GLU A 324 42.46 15.18 -23.80
N LYS A 325 42.70 14.39 -22.75
CA LYS A 325 42.10 14.61 -21.44
C LYS A 325 42.83 15.75 -20.75
N GLY A 326 42.08 16.67 -20.14
CA GLY A 326 42.64 17.73 -19.31
C GLY A 326 43.52 17.18 -18.19
N PHE A 327 44.41 18.03 -17.65
CA PHE A 327 45.35 17.67 -16.58
C PHE A 327 44.61 16.98 -15.42
N LEU A 328 45.07 15.78 -15.05
CA LEU A 328 44.48 14.94 -14.00
C LEU A 328 43.02 14.47 -14.24
N GLY A 329 42.51 14.51 -15.47
CA GLY A 329 41.11 14.14 -15.77
C GLY A 329 40.10 15.20 -15.34
N LEU A 330 40.57 16.37 -14.89
CA LEU A 330 39.78 17.53 -14.51
C LEU A 330 40.09 18.66 -15.49
N GLY A 331 39.16 18.92 -16.42
CA GLY A 331 39.30 19.99 -17.42
C GLY A 331 38.54 19.66 -18.69
N ARG A 332 38.38 20.68 -19.55
CA ARG A 332 37.74 20.52 -20.85
C ARG A 332 38.53 19.52 -21.68
N THR A 333 37.86 18.49 -22.15
CA THR A 333 38.45 17.56 -23.10
C THR A 333 38.77 18.34 -24.37
N LYS A 334 39.84 18.02 -25.07
CA LYS A 334 40.26 18.75 -26.27
C LYS A 334 40.39 17.76 -27.42
N LEU A 335 39.90 18.12 -28.61
CA LEU A 335 40.01 17.24 -29.78
C LEU A 335 41.16 17.74 -30.65
N THR A 336 42.19 16.91 -30.82
CA THR A 336 43.32 17.17 -31.71
C THR A 336 43.25 16.25 -32.93
N ILE A 337 43.71 16.74 -34.08
CA ILE A 337 43.73 16.01 -35.34
C ILE A 337 45.18 15.72 -35.69
N ASP A 338 45.55 14.44 -35.72
CA ASP A 338 46.84 13.99 -36.21
C ASP A 338 46.72 13.62 -37.70
N VAL A 339 47.76 13.90 -38.49
CA VAL A 339 47.79 13.64 -39.94
C VAL A 339 49.08 12.88 -40.31
N GLY A 340 49.00 12.02 -41.33
CA GLY A 340 50.14 11.28 -41.89
C GLY A 340 50.80 10.33 -40.88
N GLU A 341 52.12 10.41 -40.73
CA GLU A 341 52.87 9.51 -39.83
C GLU A 341 52.42 9.60 -38.36
N ARG A 342 51.98 10.79 -37.91
CA ARG A 342 51.44 10.97 -36.54
C ARG A 342 50.10 10.26 -36.37
N ALA A 343 49.25 10.29 -37.40
CA ALA A 343 47.99 9.56 -37.40
C ALA A 343 48.21 8.04 -37.38
N ALA A 344 49.17 7.56 -38.17
CA ALA A 344 49.54 6.15 -38.21
C ALA A 344 50.10 5.68 -36.85
N ALA A 345 50.94 6.49 -36.19
CA ALA A 345 51.45 6.18 -34.85
C ALA A 345 50.32 6.15 -33.81
N ALA A 346 49.43 7.14 -33.81
CA ALA A 346 48.29 7.19 -32.89
C ALA A 346 47.34 5.98 -33.05
N ALA A 347 47.07 5.57 -34.30
CA ALA A 347 46.24 4.39 -34.57
C ALA A 347 46.90 3.08 -34.07
N LEU A 348 48.23 3.00 -34.11
CA LEU A 348 48.98 1.87 -33.56
C LEU A 348 48.97 1.86 -32.02
N ASP A 349 49.07 3.03 -31.39
CA ASP A 349 48.97 3.18 -29.94
C ASP A 349 47.55 2.81 -29.43
N ASP A 350 46.49 3.26 -30.11
CA ASP A 350 45.10 2.91 -29.78
C ASP A 350 44.85 1.40 -29.87
N LEU A 351 45.43 0.73 -30.88
CA LEU A 351 45.38 -0.73 -31.02
C LEU A 351 46.10 -1.45 -29.87
N ALA A 352 47.23 -0.91 -29.39
CA ALA A 352 47.95 -1.45 -28.25
C ALA A 352 47.20 -1.23 -26.91
N ASP A 353 46.59 -0.06 -26.72
CA ASP A 353 45.80 0.28 -25.52
C ASP A 353 44.48 -0.52 -25.42
N ALA A 354 43.88 -0.87 -26.56
CA ALA A 354 42.72 -1.74 -26.63
C ALA A 354 43.07 -3.19 -26.22
N ASP A 355 44.29 -3.64 -26.53
CA ASP A 355 44.81 -4.96 -26.14
C ASP A 355 45.04 -5.04 -24.62
N GLY A 356 45.68 -4.02 -24.03
CA GLY A 356 45.89 -3.94 -22.58
C GLY A 356 44.59 -3.90 -21.76
N ARG A 357 43.56 -3.20 -22.25
CA ARG A 357 42.24 -3.15 -21.60
C ARG A 357 41.46 -4.47 -21.68
N ARG A 358 41.63 -5.25 -22.76
CA ARG A 358 40.96 -6.56 -22.91
C ARG A 358 41.70 -7.68 -22.18
N ALA A 359 43.02 -7.64 -22.13
CA ALA A 359 43.82 -8.55 -21.32
C ALA A 359 43.51 -8.45 -19.80
N GLY A 360 43.12 -7.26 -19.31
CA GLY A 360 42.69 -7.07 -17.93
C GLY A 360 41.29 -7.61 -17.58
N ILE A 361 40.43 -7.85 -18.58
CA ILE A 361 39.06 -8.37 -18.38
C ILE A 361 39.07 -9.91 -18.28
N ASP A 362 40.07 -10.59 -18.88
CA ASP A 362 40.18 -12.05 -18.92
C ASP A 362 41.02 -12.66 -17.77
N ALA A 363 41.37 -11.90 -16.73
CA ALA A 363 42.01 -12.44 -15.53
C ALA A 363 40.99 -13.26 -14.70
N PRO A 364 41.27 -14.53 -14.32
CA PRO A 364 40.26 -15.40 -13.74
C PRO A 364 39.97 -15.02 -12.28
N GLY A 365 38.74 -14.56 -12.01
CA GLY A 365 38.15 -14.53 -10.66
C GLY A 365 37.75 -15.94 -10.21
N PRO A 366 37.61 -16.20 -8.89
CA PRO A 366 37.37 -17.54 -8.42
C PRO A 366 35.88 -17.95 -8.53
N THR A 367 35.69 -19.16 -9.03
CA THR A 367 34.58 -20.12 -8.85
C THR A 367 33.45 -20.25 -9.89
N ALA A 368 33.26 -21.54 -10.25
CA ALA A 368 32.03 -22.28 -10.53
C ALA A 368 31.50 -22.45 -11.98
N THR A 369 31.91 -23.58 -12.58
CA THR A 369 31.06 -24.66 -13.12
C THR A 369 30.29 -24.52 -14.44
N SER A 370 30.82 -25.27 -15.42
CA SER A 370 30.21 -26.03 -16.53
C SER A 370 29.29 -25.34 -17.55
N ALA A 371 29.72 -25.30 -18.81
CA ALA A 371 29.24 -26.22 -19.86
C ALA A 371 30.07 -26.02 -21.14
N ALA A 372 30.23 -27.12 -21.88
CA ALA A 372 31.16 -27.30 -22.98
C ALA A 372 30.85 -26.47 -24.24
N GLY A 373 31.91 -26.13 -24.98
CA GLY A 373 31.86 -26.09 -26.45
C GLY A 373 31.97 -24.74 -27.14
N ALA A 374 33.07 -24.01 -26.95
CA ALA A 374 33.62 -23.13 -27.99
C ALA A 374 35.11 -22.91 -27.71
N GLN A 375 35.95 -23.48 -28.56
CA GLN A 375 37.40 -23.29 -28.51
C GLN A 375 37.72 -21.79 -28.60
N ALA A 376 38.40 -21.27 -27.58
CA ALA A 376 38.98 -19.94 -27.62
C ALA A 376 39.95 -19.83 -28.81
N PRO A 377 39.91 -18.74 -29.60
CA PRO A 377 40.89 -18.53 -30.66
C PRO A 377 42.27 -18.39 -29.98
N ALA A 378 43.12 -19.40 -30.22
CA ALA A 378 44.46 -19.51 -29.66
C ALA A 378 45.28 -18.25 -29.97
N ALA A 379 46.19 -17.85 -29.08
CA ALA A 379 47.03 -16.65 -29.20
C ALA A 379 47.64 -16.43 -30.61
N ALA A 380 47.90 -17.50 -31.37
CA ALA A 380 48.35 -17.43 -32.77
C ALA A 380 47.37 -16.73 -33.73
N SER A 381 46.05 -16.86 -33.54
CA SER A 381 45.04 -16.16 -34.32
C SER A 381 44.93 -14.68 -33.95
N ARG A 382 45.22 -14.32 -32.69
CA ARG A 382 45.27 -12.93 -32.22
C ARG A 382 46.46 -12.18 -32.81
N ASP A 383 47.65 -12.79 -32.81
CA ASP A 383 48.83 -12.22 -33.48
C ASP A 383 48.60 -12.08 -34.99
N GLN A 384 47.84 -13.01 -35.58
CA GLN A 384 47.46 -12.94 -36.99
C GLN A 384 46.47 -11.81 -37.27
N ASP A 385 45.43 -11.62 -36.45
CA ASP A 385 44.50 -10.50 -36.54
C ASP A 385 45.19 -9.14 -36.34
N LEU A 386 46.17 -9.09 -35.42
CA LEU A 386 46.99 -7.91 -35.17
C LEU A 386 47.94 -7.63 -36.34
N ALA A 387 48.54 -8.67 -36.93
CA ALA A 387 49.33 -8.56 -38.16
C ALA A 387 48.45 -8.14 -39.36
N ILE A 388 47.20 -8.58 -39.42
CA ILE A 388 46.20 -8.14 -40.41
C ILE A 388 45.84 -6.67 -40.19
N ALA A 389 45.62 -6.21 -38.95
CA ALA A 389 45.37 -4.80 -38.65
C ALA A 389 46.58 -3.92 -38.97
N ARG A 390 47.78 -4.34 -38.58
CA ARG A 390 49.05 -3.67 -38.90
C ARG A 390 49.31 -3.63 -40.40
N SER A 391 49.02 -4.69 -41.16
CA SER A 391 49.16 -4.72 -42.63
C SER A 391 48.08 -3.92 -43.36
N ARG A 392 46.88 -3.74 -42.78
CA ARG A 392 45.87 -2.82 -43.31
C ARG A 392 46.31 -1.36 -43.21
N ILE A 393 47.01 -0.99 -42.14
CA ILE A 393 47.61 0.33 -41.94
C ILE A 393 48.92 0.48 -42.75
N ALA A 394 49.69 -0.61 -42.86
CA ALA A 394 50.98 -0.65 -43.54
C ALA A 394 50.81 -0.91 -45.06
N LEU A 395 50.75 0.18 -45.81
CA LEU A 395 51.13 0.37 -47.22
C LEU A 395 50.47 -0.49 -48.32
N ALA A 396 50.07 -1.74 -48.12
CA ALA A 396 49.73 -2.66 -49.21
C ALA A 396 48.37 -2.39 -49.90
N ASN A 397 47.49 -1.58 -49.28
CA ASN A 397 46.18 -1.20 -49.82
C ASN A 397 46.01 0.32 -50.02
N ARG A 398 47.09 1.12 -49.95
CA ARG A 398 46.99 2.56 -50.25
C ARG A 398 46.90 2.75 -51.76
N ARG A 399 45.68 2.93 -52.26
CA ARG A 399 45.49 3.54 -53.58
C ARG A 399 46.21 4.89 -53.59
N ALA A 400 46.82 5.24 -54.72
CA ALA A 400 47.33 6.59 -54.95
C ALA A 400 46.27 7.64 -54.59
N MET A 401 46.68 8.62 -53.76
CA MET A 401 45.81 9.71 -53.36
C MET A 401 45.41 10.53 -54.60
N THR A 402 44.18 10.98 -54.59
CA THR A 402 43.70 11.98 -55.54
C THR A 402 44.22 13.37 -55.17
N ASP A 403 44.23 14.30 -56.13
CA ASP A 403 44.63 15.69 -55.88
C ASP A 403 43.75 16.35 -54.80
N ALA A 404 42.46 15.98 -54.75
CA ALA A 404 41.52 16.48 -53.77
C ALA A 404 41.84 16.00 -52.34
N GLU A 405 42.21 14.73 -52.18
CA GLU A 405 42.64 14.17 -50.89
C GLU A 405 43.96 14.80 -50.43
N THR A 406 44.89 14.98 -51.36
CA THR A 406 46.17 15.64 -51.10
C THR A 406 45.97 17.09 -50.65
N TYR A 407 45.05 17.81 -51.29
CA TYR A 407 44.67 19.17 -50.89
C TYR A 407 44.03 19.18 -49.49
N LEU A 408 43.13 18.25 -49.20
CA LEU A 408 42.46 18.13 -47.92
C LEU A 408 43.46 17.84 -46.78
N LEU A 409 44.37 16.89 -46.98
CA LEU A 409 45.41 16.58 -45.99
C LEU A 409 46.31 17.79 -45.71
N ARG A 410 46.73 18.52 -46.76
CA ARG A 410 47.51 19.75 -46.58
C ARG A 410 46.73 20.81 -45.81
N ARG A 411 45.42 20.92 -46.04
CA ARG A 411 44.55 21.86 -45.31
C ARG A 411 44.36 21.43 -43.85
N LEU A 412 44.21 20.13 -43.57
CA LEU A 412 44.12 19.61 -42.21
C LEU A 412 45.42 19.79 -41.44
N ASP A 413 46.57 19.56 -42.06
CA ASP A 413 47.88 19.76 -41.44
C ASP A 413 48.12 21.24 -41.08
N ALA A 414 47.69 22.16 -41.95
CA ALA A 414 47.70 23.60 -41.68
C ALA A 414 46.74 24.00 -40.55
N LEU A 415 45.61 23.30 -40.36
CA LEU A 415 44.66 23.57 -39.28
C LEU A 415 45.08 22.92 -37.96
N ALA A 416 45.64 21.71 -38.02
CA ALA A 416 46.14 20.98 -36.85
C ALA A 416 47.31 21.70 -36.16
N SER A 417 48.05 22.53 -36.91
CA SER A 417 49.14 23.35 -36.39
C SER A 417 48.69 24.67 -35.75
N ASP A 418 47.49 25.18 -36.09
CA ASP A 418 47.06 26.54 -35.73
C ASP A 418 45.81 26.56 -34.82
N GLU A 419 44.95 25.53 -34.86
CA GLU A 419 43.65 25.56 -34.20
C GLU A 419 43.32 24.23 -33.53
N SER A 420 43.13 24.29 -32.22
CA SER A 420 42.76 23.14 -31.43
C SER A 420 41.35 23.36 -30.89
N ILE A 421 40.41 22.53 -31.33
CA ILE A 421 38.97 22.80 -31.19
C ILE A 421 38.47 22.23 -29.86
N GLU A 422 37.80 23.05 -29.05
CA GLU A 422 37.08 22.59 -27.87
C GLU A 422 35.86 21.75 -28.33
N PRO A 423 35.62 20.55 -27.78
CA PRO A 423 34.58 19.63 -28.23
C PRO A 423 33.15 20.14 -28.02
N ASP A 424 32.93 21.17 -27.21
CA ASP A 424 31.64 21.85 -27.08
C ASP A 424 31.39 22.90 -28.18
N ASP A 425 32.43 23.36 -28.89
CA ASP A 425 32.32 24.25 -30.07
C ASP A 425 32.09 23.46 -31.37
N VAL A 426 32.20 22.13 -31.31
CA VAL A 426 31.69 21.26 -32.38
C VAL A 426 30.17 21.30 -32.28
N PRO A 427 29.43 21.80 -33.29
CA PRO A 427 27.98 21.81 -33.23
C PRO A 427 27.49 20.39 -32.99
N LYS A 428 26.88 20.19 -31.81
CA LYS A 428 26.28 18.92 -31.37
C LYS A 428 25.39 18.41 -32.50
N LEU A 429 25.87 17.36 -33.16
CA LEU A 429 25.15 16.62 -34.19
C LEU A 429 23.91 15.96 -33.60
#